data_AF-A0A956Z2B4-F1
#
_entry.id   AF-A0A956Z2B4-F1
#
_cell.length_a   1.000
_cell.length_b   1.000
_cell.length_c   1.000
_cell.angle_alpha   90.00
_cell.angle_beta   90.00
_cell.angle_gamma   90.00
#
_symmetry.space_group_name_H-M   'P 1'
#
loop_
_entity.id
_entity.type
_entity.pdbx_description
1 polymer ?
#
loop_
_entity_poly.entity_id
_entity_poly.type
_entity_poly.pdbx_seq_one_letter_code
_entity_poly.pdbx_strand_id
1 'polypeptide(L)'
;CGYTSLYLQPRSGEPLSSDLIVGERSAENAFLKLDIADDGGLTIFDKVSGQTYSGLGHLYDVADAGDEYTFCPLINDQPFTTAGAAAQITRSEAGPCRAAFRINHTLHLPARLNDDRQQRSADLVEMPITTDVHVYAGQPGVYITTHIVNHAHDHKLTARFPSGIRAAQAHVDASFMVAGRDLQLPDSAGWVEDPTPLMHQRAFTDLSDGERGLAVMNRGLPSVEVYEDGTIALTLLRSIGWLSRDDLWVRRIAAGPLVPTPEAQCTREYTYEYAILPHSGDWRHVYQTAYNYNAPILARRADTHPGLELSEMNITRDNPALVKKKPWSRGGHLPPALSVIEVDPPALILSAAYRSGDAAVGLLTHSGSRGAGHKTATHYVDLAARYTREIARKIPSGYEWLALDHELGQEYLSAMQLMGAYARANHDLIHDHFAAAAGLGERHRVWNRHNYAWVEDEGVIHRKGATPAELGTIGLIPGSSGTASYLVRGLGNAESLHSSSHGAGRWFSRTEAKRRHDEQAFLKHMAERDILHFGLEPDETFQAYKDIEMVIAAQEGILVEIIARMTPKVVLMGGKSDDGD
;
A
#
# COMPACT_ATOMS: atom_id res chain seq x y z
N CYS A 1 16.77 -6.35 4.41
CA CYS A 1 16.59 -5.25 5.38
C CYS A 1 17.70 -5.30 6.41
N GLY A 2 18.31 -4.17 6.74
CA GLY A 2 19.37 -4.06 7.74
C GLY A 2 19.43 -2.63 8.27
N TYR A 3 20.17 -2.42 9.36
CA TYR A 3 20.48 -1.10 9.87
C TYR A 3 22.00 -0.95 9.99
N THR A 4 22.48 0.29 9.94
CA THR A 4 23.87 0.61 10.24
C THR A 4 23.88 1.67 11.34
N SER A 5 24.76 1.50 12.32
CA SER A 5 24.97 2.50 13.37
C SER A 5 26.20 3.31 13.00
N LEU A 6 26.00 4.60 12.76
CA LEU A 6 27.07 5.55 12.48
C LEU A 6 27.25 6.46 13.70
N TYR A 7 28.50 6.72 14.06
CA TYR A 7 28.84 7.70 15.09
C TYR A 7 29.52 8.89 14.42
N LEU A 8 29.04 10.10 14.73
CA LEU A 8 29.72 11.32 14.30
C LEU A 8 30.88 11.59 15.26
N GLN A 9 32.08 11.70 14.70
CA GLN A 9 33.26 12.15 15.44
C GLN A 9 33.80 13.42 14.78
N PRO A 10 34.30 14.39 15.55
CA PRO A 10 35.04 15.51 14.99
C PRO A 10 36.20 14.98 14.16
N ARG A 11 36.21 15.28 12.86
CA ARG A 11 37.28 14.90 11.96
C ARG A 11 38.13 16.13 11.65
N SER A 12 39.44 16.02 11.87
CA SER A 12 40.45 16.78 11.13
C SER A 12 41.02 15.85 10.05
N GLY A 13 40.83 16.16 8.78
CA GLY A 13 41.34 15.33 7.69
C GLY A 13 40.83 15.76 6.32
N GLU A 14 41.42 15.17 5.28
CA GLU A 14 41.16 15.51 3.88
C GLU A 14 39.71 15.23 3.47
N PRO A 15 39.19 15.94 2.43
CA PRO A 15 37.86 15.72 1.88
C PRO A 15 37.58 14.25 1.54
N LEU A 16 36.31 13.85 1.60
CA LEU A 16 35.90 12.53 1.12
C LEU A 16 36.18 12.42 -0.39
N SER A 17 36.86 11.35 -0.79
CA SER A 17 37.02 11.01 -2.21
C SER A 17 35.69 10.50 -2.76
N SER A 18 35.32 10.96 -3.95
CA SER A 18 34.12 10.57 -4.67
C SER A 18 34.43 10.44 -6.16
N ASP A 19 33.74 9.52 -6.82
CA ASP A 19 33.71 9.36 -8.27
C ASP A 19 32.75 10.36 -8.96
N LEU A 20 32.00 11.15 -8.18
CA LEU A 20 31.07 12.15 -8.68
C LEU A 20 31.82 13.40 -9.15
N ILE A 21 31.81 13.64 -10.46
CA ILE A 21 32.39 14.82 -11.10
C ILE A 21 31.27 15.82 -11.36
N VAL A 22 31.43 17.06 -10.91
CA VAL A 22 30.39 18.10 -11.00
C VAL A 22 30.91 19.32 -11.76
N GLY A 23 30.34 19.55 -12.94
CA GLY A 23 30.55 20.74 -13.76
C GLY A 23 29.64 21.90 -13.35
N GLU A 24 29.55 22.92 -14.20
CA GLU A 24 28.63 24.06 -14.00
C GLU A 24 27.17 23.67 -14.24
N ARG A 25 26.93 22.86 -15.28
CA ARG A 25 25.61 22.37 -15.71
C ARG A 25 25.64 20.88 -16.07
N SER A 26 26.53 20.13 -15.45
CA SER A 26 26.72 18.71 -15.71
C SER A 26 27.17 17.96 -14.46
N ALA A 27 26.81 16.69 -14.38
CA ALA A 27 27.28 15.79 -13.33
C ALA A 27 27.51 14.39 -13.89
N GLU A 28 28.57 13.71 -13.45
CA GLU A 28 28.92 12.38 -13.91
C GLU A 28 29.30 11.49 -12.73
N ASN A 29 28.78 10.27 -12.70
CA ASN A 29 29.15 9.22 -11.74
C ASN A 29 29.58 7.94 -12.47
N ALA A 30 29.72 6.81 -11.76
CA ALA A 30 30.05 5.53 -12.38
C ALA A 30 29.04 5.04 -13.45
N PHE A 31 27.77 5.44 -13.38
CA PHE A 31 26.68 4.90 -14.19
C PHE A 31 26.26 5.81 -15.34
N LEU A 32 26.24 7.12 -15.12
CA LEU A 32 25.73 8.06 -16.11
C LEU A 32 26.48 9.39 -16.10
N LYS A 33 26.30 10.14 -17.19
CA LYS A 33 26.60 11.56 -17.28
C LYS A 33 25.33 12.32 -17.60
N LEU A 34 25.04 13.36 -16.82
CA LEU A 34 23.98 14.33 -17.02
C LEU A 34 24.57 15.64 -17.55
N ASP A 35 23.96 16.20 -18.58
CA ASP A 35 24.18 17.56 -19.08
C ASP A 35 22.83 18.31 -19.14
N ILE A 36 22.81 19.59 -18.73
CA ILE A 36 21.60 20.44 -18.69
C ILE A 36 21.72 21.56 -19.74
N ALA A 37 20.79 21.58 -20.69
CA ALA A 37 20.72 22.57 -21.78
C ALA A 37 20.27 23.96 -21.28
N ASP A 38 20.43 24.99 -22.11
CA ASP A 38 20.04 26.38 -21.79
C ASP A 38 18.54 26.56 -21.50
N ASP A 39 17.71 25.68 -22.08
CA ASP A 39 16.27 25.65 -21.86
C ASP A 39 15.86 24.75 -20.67
N GLY A 40 16.83 24.20 -19.94
CA GLY A 40 16.63 23.29 -18.82
C GLY A 40 16.39 21.83 -19.21
N GLY A 41 16.41 21.48 -20.50
CA GLY A 41 16.31 20.10 -20.96
C GLY A 41 17.48 19.24 -20.50
N LEU A 42 17.19 18.01 -20.09
CA LEU A 42 18.20 17.07 -19.59
C LEU A 42 18.67 16.15 -20.71
N THR A 43 19.98 15.95 -20.78
CA THR A 43 20.61 14.90 -21.58
C THR A 43 21.33 13.92 -20.67
N ILE A 44 20.99 12.64 -20.77
CA ILE A 44 21.60 11.57 -19.99
C ILE A 44 22.32 10.62 -20.93
N PHE A 45 23.63 10.49 -20.74
CA PHE A 45 24.43 9.43 -21.32
C PHE A 45 24.57 8.28 -20.31
N ASP A 46 23.97 7.14 -20.61
CA ASP A 46 24.10 5.91 -19.84
C ASP A 46 25.42 5.22 -20.18
N LYS A 47 26.34 5.17 -19.21
CA LYS A 47 27.67 4.59 -19.39
C LYS A 47 27.64 3.06 -19.42
N VAL A 48 26.55 2.44 -18.96
CA VAL A 48 26.39 0.99 -18.98
C VAL A 48 25.99 0.52 -20.37
N SER A 49 24.96 1.13 -20.98
CA SER A 49 24.49 0.76 -22.32
C SER A 49 25.17 1.53 -23.47
N GLY A 50 25.83 2.65 -23.17
CA GLY A 50 26.40 3.56 -24.16
C GLY A 50 25.35 4.41 -24.90
N GLN A 51 24.12 4.47 -24.40
CA GLN A 51 23.01 5.21 -25.02
C GLN A 51 22.92 6.64 -24.50
N THR A 52 22.41 7.54 -25.35
CA THR A 52 22.13 8.93 -24.98
C THR A 52 20.65 9.23 -25.16
N TYR A 53 20.05 9.83 -24.14
CA TYR A 53 18.68 10.31 -24.14
C TYR A 53 18.69 11.82 -23.95
N SER A 54 18.04 12.57 -24.83
CA SER A 54 18.09 14.05 -24.86
C SER A 54 16.69 14.65 -24.89
N GLY A 55 16.58 15.91 -24.44
CA GLY A 55 15.28 16.61 -24.38
C GLY A 55 14.36 16.07 -23.29
N LEU A 56 14.93 15.51 -22.22
CA LEU A 56 14.17 14.93 -21.13
C LEU A 56 13.75 16.01 -20.11
N GLY A 57 12.57 15.85 -19.53
CA GLY A 57 12.12 16.65 -18.39
C GLY A 57 11.51 18.00 -18.74
N HIS A 58 11.32 18.32 -20.02
CA HIS A 58 10.57 19.51 -20.43
C HIS A 58 9.09 19.38 -20.02
N LEU A 59 8.49 20.49 -19.63
CA LEU A 59 7.08 20.55 -19.24
C LEU A 59 6.23 21.00 -20.41
N TYR A 60 5.04 20.41 -20.53
CA TYR A 60 4.06 20.68 -21.57
C TYR A 60 2.68 20.85 -20.95
N ASP A 61 2.06 21.98 -21.23
CA ASP A 61 0.74 22.36 -20.79
C ASP A 61 -0.25 22.32 -21.96
N VAL A 62 -1.34 21.57 -21.81
CA VAL A 62 -2.44 21.46 -22.79
C VAL A 62 -3.78 21.79 -22.14
N ALA A 63 -4.75 22.26 -22.91
CA ALA A 63 -6.09 22.56 -22.42
C ALA A 63 -6.79 21.26 -22.02
N ASP A 64 -7.58 21.32 -20.96
CA ASP A 64 -8.48 20.25 -20.56
C ASP A 64 -9.92 20.78 -20.43
N ALA A 65 -10.74 20.52 -21.45
CA ALA A 65 -12.18 20.78 -21.45
C ALA A 65 -12.98 19.62 -20.83
N GLY A 66 -12.31 18.68 -20.17
CA GLY A 66 -12.89 17.50 -19.56
C GLY A 66 -13.59 17.76 -18.24
N ASP A 67 -13.57 16.72 -17.41
CA ASP A 67 -14.12 16.66 -16.07
C ASP A 67 -13.25 15.78 -15.17
N GLU A 68 -13.68 15.49 -13.93
CA GLU A 68 -12.92 14.68 -12.97
C GLU A 68 -12.60 13.26 -13.46
N TYR A 69 -13.41 12.70 -14.36
CA TYR A 69 -13.23 11.34 -14.88
C TYR A 69 -12.36 11.31 -16.14
N THR A 70 -12.61 12.23 -17.07
CA THR A 70 -12.07 12.14 -18.43
C THR A 70 -11.31 13.41 -18.80
N PHE A 71 -10.09 13.23 -19.30
CA PHE A 71 -9.32 14.27 -19.97
C PHE A 71 -9.91 14.49 -21.37
N CYS A 72 -10.27 15.72 -21.70
CA CYS A 72 -10.79 16.07 -23.02
C CYS A 72 -10.00 17.24 -23.60
N PRO A 73 -9.01 17.00 -24.47
CA PRO A 73 -8.23 18.08 -25.06
C PRO A 73 -9.10 18.93 -25.99
N LEU A 74 -8.73 20.20 -26.14
CA LEU A 74 -9.29 21.02 -27.22
C LEU A 74 -8.74 20.56 -28.57
N ILE A 75 -9.60 20.57 -29.57
CA ILE A 75 -9.22 20.27 -30.95
C ILE A 75 -8.29 21.39 -31.44
N ASN A 76 -7.11 21.03 -31.93
CA ASN A 76 -6.04 21.93 -32.40
C ASN A 76 -5.37 22.82 -31.33
N ASP A 77 -5.48 22.48 -30.03
CA ASP A 77 -4.69 23.19 -29.00
C ASP A 77 -3.20 23.12 -29.29
N GLN A 78 -2.48 24.19 -28.99
CA GLN A 78 -1.03 24.21 -29.07
C GLN A 78 -0.46 24.19 -27.65
N PRO A 79 0.48 23.29 -27.34
CA PRO A 79 1.01 23.20 -26.00
C PRO A 79 1.88 24.41 -25.66
N PHE A 80 1.72 24.95 -24.45
CA PHE A 80 2.73 25.82 -23.85
C PHE A 80 3.82 24.95 -23.24
N THR A 81 5.09 25.25 -23.49
CA THR A 81 6.18 24.37 -23.10
C THR A 81 7.43 25.11 -22.63
N THR A 82 8.21 24.45 -21.77
CA THR A 82 9.55 24.92 -21.40
C THR A 82 10.62 24.56 -22.43
N ALA A 83 10.33 23.67 -23.39
CA ALA A 83 11.25 23.35 -24.47
C ALA A 83 11.56 24.58 -25.32
N GLY A 84 12.84 24.89 -25.50
CA GLY A 84 13.32 26.09 -26.18
C GLY A 84 13.15 27.40 -25.41
N ALA A 85 12.56 27.39 -24.21
CA ALA A 85 12.42 28.56 -23.37
C ALA A 85 13.62 28.67 -22.42
N ALA A 86 14.33 29.80 -22.45
CA ALA A 86 15.52 30.01 -21.62
C ALA A 86 15.20 29.83 -20.12
N ALA A 87 16.04 29.04 -19.44
CA ALA A 87 15.92 28.75 -18.01
C ALA A 87 16.97 29.51 -17.20
N GLN A 88 16.64 29.85 -15.95
CA GLN A 88 17.67 30.24 -14.98
C GLN A 88 18.19 29.00 -14.27
N ILE A 89 19.43 28.63 -14.55
CA ILE A 89 20.05 27.39 -14.06
C ILE A 89 21.15 27.74 -13.08
N THR A 90 21.09 27.16 -11.88
CA THR A 90 22.11 27.33 -10.84
C THR A 90 22.52 25.99 -10.26
N ARG A 91 23.82 25.80 -10.00
CA ARG A 91 24.30 24.65 -9.23
C ARG A 91 24.16 24.96 -7.75
N SER A 92 23.23 24.28 -7.08
CA SER A 92 22.96 24.47 -5.64
C SER A 92 23.87 23.63 -4.75
N GLU A 93 24.38 22.49 -5.24
CA GLU A 93 25.29 21.62 -4.49
C GLU A 93 26.33 20.92 -5.38
N ALA A 94 27.57 20.86 -4.89
CA ALA A 94 28.65 20.06 -5.44
C ALA A 94 29.38 19.35 -4.28
N GLY A 95 28.81 18.24 -3.84
CA GLY A 95 29.34 17.44 -2.73
C GLY A 95 29.84 16.06 -3.19
N PRO A 96 30.53 15.32 -2.32
CA PRO A 96 31.03 13.98 -2.64
C PRO A 96 29.91 12.93 -2.78
N CYS A 97 28.70 13.18 -2.24
CA CYS A 97 27.60 12.22 -2.32
C CYS A 97 26.51 12.63 -3.32
N ARG A 98 26.45 13.91 -3.67
CA ARG A 98 25.35 14.48 -4.44
C ARG A 98 25.78 15.74 -5.19
N ALA A 99 25.33 15.85 -6.42
CA ALA A 99 25.27 17.08 -7.20
C ALA A 99 23.81 17.53 -7.26
N ALA A 100 23.56 18.82 -7.15
CA ALA A 100 22.22 19.39 -7.27
C ALA A 100 22.23 20.65 -8.15
N PHE A 101 21.25 20.72 -9.05
CA PHE A 101 21.02 21.85 -9.93
C PHE A 101 19.58 22.31 -9.81
N ARG A 102 19.37 23.61 -9.77
CA ARG A 102 18.05 24.24 -9.76
C ARG A 102 17.80 24.92 -11.09
N ILE A 103 16.70 24.58 -11.72
CA ILE A 103 16.23 25.10 -13.01
C ILE A 103 14.94 25.87 -12.74
N ASN A 104 14.92 27.17 -13.03
CA ASN A 104 13.72 27.98 -12.88
C ASN A 104 13.17 28.42 -14.24
N HIS A 105 11.86 28.25 -14.41
CA HIS A 105 11.07 28.73 -15.53
C HIS A 105 9.84 29.48 -15.01
N THR A 106 9.24 30.31 -15.87
CA THR A 106 7.89 30.85 -15.67
C THR A 106 7.11 30.63 -16.95
N LEU A 107 6.10 29.76 -16.92
CA LEU A 107 5.15 29.64 -18.02
C LEU A 107 4.08 30.73 -17.88
N HIS A 108 3.73 31.37 -18.99
CA HIS A 108 2.62 32.31 -19.06
C HIS A 108 1.47 31.58 -19.74
N LEU A 109 0.53 31.08 -18.94
CA LEU A 109 -0.54 30.21 -19.39
C LEU A 109 -1.85 30.97 -19.50
N PRO A 110 -2.73 30.62 -20.46
CA PRO A 110 -4.11 31.07 -20.42
C PRO A 110 -4.78 30.79 -19.08
N ALA A 111 -5.48 31.79 -18.54
CA ALA A 111 -6.06 31.71 -17.21
C ALA A 111 -7.12 30.61 -17.07
N ARG A 112 -7.87 30.32 -18.14
CA ARG A 112 -8.99 29.37 -18.19
C ARG A 112 -9.39 29.07 -19.63
N LEU A 113 -10.40 28.23 -19.82
CA LEU A 113 -11.16 28.18 -21.08
C LEU A 113 -12.05 29.43 -21.25
N ASN A 114 -12.35 29.79 -22.49
CA ASN A 114 -13.36 30.81 -22.81
C ASN A 114 -14.79 30.31 -22.52
N ASP A 115 -15.77 31.20 -22.59
CA ASP A 115 -17.15 30.90 -22.17
C ASP A 115 -17.81 29.76 -22.97
N ASP A 116 -17.48 29.60 -24.25
CA ASP A 116 -17.96 28.51 -25.10
C ASP A 116 -17.11 27.22 -25.00
N ARG A 117 -16.00 27.29 -24.24
CA ARG A 117 -15.05 26.21 -23.96
C ARG A 117 -14.43 25.60 -25.22
N GLN A 118 -14.41 26.32 -26.33
CA GLN A 118 -13.78 25.85 -27.58
C GLN A 118 -12.33 26.31 -27.69
N GLN A 119 -11.91 27.30 -26.91
CA GLN A 119 -10.58 27.89 -26.94
C GLN A 119 -10.10 28.27 -25.54
N ARG A 120 -8.79 28.40 -25.39
CA ARG A 120 -8.20 29.01 -24.19
C ARG A 120 -8.43 30.53 -24.18
N SER A 121 -8.54 31.13 -23.00
CA SER A 121 -8.67 32.59 -22.86
C SER A 121 -7.44 33.35 -23.34
N ALA A 122 -7.62 34.61 -23.76
CA ALA A 122 -6.49 35.50 -24.06
C ALA A 122 -5.78 36.02 -22.79
N ASP A 123 -6.49 36.07 -21.66
CA ASP A 123 -5.92 36.47 -20.37
C ASP A 123 -4.87 35.43 -19.93
N LEU A 124 -3.68 35.90 -19.58
CA LEU A 124 -2.57 35.06 -19.13
C LEU A 124 -2.33 35.19 -17.63
N VAL A 125 -1.95 34.08 -17.00
CA VAL A 125 -1.45 33.99 -15.63
C VAL A 125 -0.07 33.36 -15.62
N GLU A 126 0.76 33.79 -14.67
CA GLU A 126 2.09 33.20 -14.49
C GLU A 126 2.00 31.90 -13.68
N MET A 127 2.72 30.88 -14.13
CA MET A 127 3.00 29.66 -13.38
C MET A 127 4.51 29.53 -13.18
N PRO A 128 5.05 30.03 -12.05
CA PRO A 128 6.44 29.79 -11.66
C PRO A 128 6.70 28.30 -11.47
N ILE A 129 7.84 27.84 -11.98
CA ILE A 129 8.29 26.45 -11.91
C ILE A 129 9.73 26.43 -11.41
N THR A 130 9.99 25.60 -10.41
CA THR A 130 11.34 25.30 -9.92
C THR A 130 11.57 23.80 -9.97
N THR A 131 12.52 23.35 -10.78
CA THR A 131 12.91 21.95 -10.90
C THR A 131 14.31 21.75 -10.33
N ASP A 132 14.41 21.01 -9.23
CA ASP A 132 15.66 20.57 -8.63
C ASP A 132 16.04 19.19 -9.19
N VAL A 133 17.24 19.09 -9.77
CA VAL A 133 17.78 17.89 -10.40
C VAL A 133 18.97 17.40 -9.59
N HIS A 134 18.94 16.14 -9.20
CA HIS A 134 19.94 15.51 -8.34
C HIS A 134 20.59 14.29 -9.02
N VAL A 135 21.91 14.22 -8.91
CA VAL A 135 22.71 13.02 -9.24
C VAL A 135 23.45 12.60 -7.98
N TYR A 136 23.29 11.34 -7.59
CA TYR A 136 23.95 10.78 -6.40
C TYR A 136 25.15 9.93 -6.79
N ALA A 137 26.19 9.95 -5.95
CA ALA A 137 27.27 8.98 -6.05
C ALA A 137 26.71 7.57 -5.87
N GLY A 138 27.10 6.63 -6.73
CA GLY A 138 26.66 5.24 -6.63
C GLY A 138 25.22 4.94 -7.06
N GLN A 139 24.50 5.88 -7.68
CA GLN A 139 23.12 5.66 -8.15
C GLN A 139 22.99 5.75 -9.68
N PRO A 140 22.21 4.89 -10.34
CA PRO A 140 22.10 4.84 -11.80
C PRO A 140 21.04 5.78 -12.41
N GLY A 141 20.42 6.66 -11.61
CA GLY A 141 19.31 7.50 -12.05
C GLY A 141 19.54 8.99 -11.81
N VAL A 142 18.71 9.80 -12.48
CA VAL A 142 18.59 11.24 -12.26
C VAL A 142 17.28 11.49 -11.51
N TYR A 143 17.35 12.16 -10.36
CA TYR A 143 16.23 12.35 -9.45
C TYR A 143 15.76 13.79 -9.49
N ILE A 144 14.45 14.00 -9.60
CA ILE A 144 13.88 15.29 -9.93
C ILE A 144 12.77 15.63 -8.95
N THR A 145 12.84 16.85 -8.43
CA THR A 145 11.77 17.47 -7.66
C THR A 145 11.29 18.70 -8.40
N THR A 146 10.02 18.73 -8.82
CA THR A 146 9.42 19.89 -9.49
C THR A 146 8.41 20.55 -8.57
N HIS A 147 8.63 21.83 -8.30
CA HIS A 147 7.71 22.71 -7.58
C HIS A 147 7.01 23.62 -8.58
N ILE A 148 5.69 23.76 -8.43
CA ILE A 148 4.89 24.72 -9.22
C ILE A 148 3.95 25.51 -8.31
N VAL A 149 3.56 26.70 -8.77
CA VAL A 149 2.43 27.45 -8.20
C VAL A 149 1.36 27.57 -9.27
N ASN A 150 0.28 26.79 -9.15
CA ASN A 150 -0.77 26.79 -10.16
C ASN A 150 -1.76 27.95 -9.94
N HIS A 151 -1.91 28.80 -10.96
CA HIS A 151 -2.92 29.84 -11.05
C HIS A 151 -3.88 29.66 -12.24
N ALA A 152 -3.61 28.70 -13.13
CA ALA A 152 -4.39 28.45 -14.33
C ALA A 152 -5.49 27.41 -14.06
N HIS A 153 -6.57 27.51 -14.83
CA HIS A 153 -7.71 26.60 -14.81
C HIS A 153 -7.77 25.80 -16.11
N ASP A 154 -8.50 24.69 -16.09
CA ASP A 154 -8.90 23.92 -17.29
C ASP A 154 -7.70 23.48 -18.16
N HIS A 155 -6.69 22.91 -17.50
CA HIS A 155 -5.42 22.56 -18.14
C HIS A 155 -4.80 21.29 -17.53
N LYS A 156 -3.89 20.68 -18.29
CA LYS A 156 -3.12 19.50 -17.90
C LYS A 156 -1.64 19.77 -18.16
N LEU A 157 -0.83 19.60 -17.11
CA LEU A 157 0.63 19.76 -17.14
C LEU A 157 1.30 18.39 -17.09
N THR A 158 2.21 18.16 -18.04
CA THR A 158 2.99 16.91 -18.16
C THR A 158 4.49 17.18 -18.20
N ALA A 159 5.28 16.34 -17.55
CA ALA A 159 6.72 16.24 -17.79
C ALA A 159 6.98 15.16 -18.86
N ARG A 160 7.73 15.48 -19.91
CA ARG A 160 7.94 14.57 -21.05
C ARG A 160 9.37 14.04 -21.13
N PHE A 161 9.49 12.77 -21.51
CA PHE A 161 10.73 12.02 -21.61
C PHE A 161 10.77 11.30 -22.97
N PRO A 162 11.18 12.01 -24.04
CA PRO A 162 11.34 11.39 -25.36
C PRO A 162 12.48 10.37 -25.33
N SER A 163 12.14 9.08 -25.22
CA SER A 163 13.14 8.02 -25.10
C SER A 163 13.83 7.68 -26.43
N GLY A 164 13.16 7.93 -27.55
CA GLY A 164 13.58 7.46 -28.89
C GLY A 164 13.48 5.93 -29.06
N ILE A 165 12.90 5.21 -28.09
CA ILE A 165 12.70 3.76 -28.12
C ILE A 165 11.40 3.46 -28.87
N ARG A 166 11.47 2.56 -29.84
CA ARG A 166 10.29 2.04 -30.53
C ARG A 166 9.96 0.66 -29.98
N ALA A 167 8.84 0.56 -29.28
CA ALA A 167 8.32 -0.70 -28.77
C ALA A 167 6.83 -0.82 -29.10
N ALA A 168 6.30 -2.05 -29.10
CA ALA A 168 4.87 -2.27 -29.26
C ALA A 168 4.08 -1.94 -27.99
N GLN A 169 4.73 -2.10 -26.82
CA GLN A 169 4.10 -1.95 -25.51
C GLN A 169 4.98 -1.13 -24.55
N ALA A 170 4.33 -0.35 -23.69
CA ALA A 170 4.91 0.13 -22.44
C ALA A 170 4.57 -0.82 -21.29
N HIS A 171 5.39 -0.85 -20.25
CA HIS A 171 5.18 -1.66 -19.06
C HIS A 171 4.94 -0.75 -17.85
N VAL A 172 3.75 -0.83 -17.25
CA VAL A 172 3.37 0.01 -16.11
C VAL A 172 3.23 -0.83 -14.84
N ASP A 173 3.70 -0.30 -13.71
CA ASP A 173 3.48 -0.93 -12.40
C ASP A 173 2.01 -0.83 -11.99
N ALA A 174 1.38 -1.98 -11.75
CA ALA A 174 -0.03 -2.11 -11.41
C ALA A 174 -0.20 -2.88 -10.07
N SER A 175 -1.44 -3.17 -9.70
CA SER A 175 -1.74 -3.90 -8.48
C SER A 175 -1.24 -5.35 -8.58
N PHE A 176 -0.11 -5.64 -7.93
CA PHE A 176 0.53 -6.96 -7.86
C PHE A 176 1.03 -7.53 -9.20
N MET A 177 1.19 -6.69 -10.22
CA MET A 177 1.75 -7.08 -11.52
C MET A 177 2.37 -5.89 -12.24
N VAL A 178 3.21 -6.16 -13.23
CA VAL A 178 3.62 -5.17 -14.24
C VAL A 178 2.82 -5.47 -15.52
N ALA A 179 2.00 -4.52 -15.94
CA ALA A 179 1.09 -4.68 -17.07
C ALA A 179 1.71 -4.13 -18.35
N GLY A 180 1.75 -4.95 -19.40
CA GLY A 180 2.02 -4.49 -20.77
C GLY A 180 0.82 -3.75 -21.33
N ARG A 181 1.05 -2.58 -21.95
CA ARG A 181 0.04 -1.72 -22.55
C ARG A 181 0.43 -1.39 -23.97
N ASP A 182 -0.40 -1.78 -24.93
CA ASP A 182 -0.17 -1.49 -26.35
C ASP A 182 -0.11 0.02 -26.59
N LEU A 183 0.92 0.47 -27.33
CA LEU A 183 1.05 1.87 -27.71
C LEU A 183 0.14 2.24 -28.88
N GLN A 184 -0.18 1.26 -29.73
CA GLN A 184 -1.15 1.43 -30.80
C GLN A 184 -2.56 1.33 -30.21
N LEU A 185 -3.31 2.43 -30.30
CA LEU A 185 -4.69 2.47 -29.81
C LEU A 185 -5.63 1.70 -30.75
N PRO A 186 -6.60 0.93 -30.21
CA PRO A 186 -7.56 0.18 -31.01
C PRO A 186 -8.57 1.09 -31.71
N ASP A 187 -9.28 0.57 -32.72
CA ASP A 187 -10.49 1.21 -33.24
C ASP A 187 -11.60 1.20 -32.18
N SER A 188 -12.33 2.31 -32.06
CA SER A 188 -13.29 2.58 -31.00
C SER A 188 -14.73 2.71 -31.49
N ALA A 189 -15.01 2.24 -32.71
CA ALA A 189 -16.35 2.29 -33.28
C ALA A 189 -17.40 1.67 -32.33
N GLY A 190 -18.33 2.52 -31.85
CA GLY A 190 -19.40 2.13 -30.92
C GLY A 190 -19.02 2.15 -29.44
N TRP A 191 -17.80 2.56 -29.07
CA TRP A 191 -17.38 2.69 -27.68
C TRP A 191 -17.92 3.97 -27.05
N VAL A 192 -18.21 3.92 -25.75
CA VAL A 192 -18.69 5.07 -24.98
C VAL A 192 -17.61 6.14 -24.84
N GLU A 193 -16.35 5.74 -24.74
CA GLU A 193 -15.20 6.63 -24.60
C GLU A 193 -14.11 6.21 -25.60
N ASP A 194 -13.44 7.20 -26.18
CA ASP A 194 -12.33 6.94 -27.09
C ASP A 194 -11.11 6.38 -26.35
N PRO A 195 -10.37 5.46 -26.98
CA PRO A 195 -9.14 4.94 -26.42
C PRO A 195 -8.15 6.08 -26.28
N THR A 196 -7.41 6.05 -25.18
CA THR A 196 -6.48 7.09 -24.79
C THR A 196 -5.13 6.45 -24.46
N PRO A 197 -4.01 7.13 -24.74
CA PRO A 197 -2.71 6.68 -24.26
C PRO A 197 -2.58 6.86 -22.74
N LEU A 198 -3.56 7.48 -22.07
CA LEU A 198 -3.57 7.68 -20.62
C LEU A 198 -3.72 6.34 -19.89
N MET A 199 -2.75 6.05 -19.04
CA MET A 199 -2.64 4.81 -18.28
C MET A 199 -2.51 5.09 -16.79
N HIS A 200 -3.00 4.15 -15.98
CA HIS A 200 -2.72 4.11 -14.56
C HIS A 200 -1.35 3.49 -14.30
N GLN A 201 -0.61 4.06 -13.36
CA GLN A 201 0.64 3.51 -12.83
C GLN A 201 0.70 3.64 -11.31
N ARG A 202 1.53 2.84 -10.67
CA ARG A 202 1.89 2.94 -9.25
C ARG A 202 3.27 3.55 -9.09
N ALA A 203 4.33 2.75 -9.07
CA ALA A 203 5.69 3.24 -8.79
C ALA A 203 6.48 3.69 -10.03
N PHE A 204 6.22 3.09 -11.20
CA PHE A 204 6.98 3.38 -12.42
C PHE A 204 6.24 3.04 -13.72
N THR A 205 6.76 3.60 -14.80
CA THR A 205 6.51 3.20 -16.20
C THR A 205 7.84 2.93 -16.88
N ASP A 206 7.93 1.83 -17.60
CA ASP A 206 9.08 1.39 -18.39
C ASP A 206 8.74 1.34 -19.88
N LEU A 207 9.67 1.81 -20.72
CA LEU A 207 9.66 1.60 -22.16
C LEU A 207 11.02 1.04 -22.57
N SER A 208 11.01 -0.15 -23.17
CA SER A 208 12.23 -0.85 -23.55
C SER A 208 12.06 -1.67 -24.83
N ASP A 209 13.14 -1.80 -25.62
CA ASP A 209 13.23 -2.67 -26.80
C ASP A 209 14.00 -3.98 -26.51
N GLY A 210 14.33 -4.22 -25.23
CA GLY A 210 15.12 -5.36 -24.75
C GLY A 210 16.63 -5.09 -24.70
N GLU A 211 17.14 -4.11 -25.46
CA GLU A 211 18.53 -3.67 -25.40
C GLU A 211 18.65 -2.31 -24.71
N ARG A 212 17.74 -1.40 -25.04
CA ARG A 212 17.65 -0.03 -24.53
C ARG A 212 16.36 0.12 -23.75
N GLY A 213 16.44 0.75 -22.58
CA GLY A 213 15.30 1.00 -21.71
C GLY A 213 15.40 2.37 -21.04
N LEU A 214 14.26 3.04 -20.93
CA LEU A 214 14.11 4.26 -20.16
C LEU A 214 12.88 4.13 -19.27
N ALA A 215 13.11 4.09 -17.96
CA ALA A 215 12.03 4.08 -16.98
C ALA A 215 11.87 5.44 -16.30
N VAL A 216 10.62 5.78 -16.01
CA VAL A 216 10.23 6.94 -15.20
C VAL A 216 9.59 6.43 -13.92
N MET A 217 10.26 6.66 -12.80
CA MET A 217 9.79 6.32 -11.45
C MET A 217 9.14 7.55 -10.82
N ASN A 218 8.15 7.35 -9.96
CA ASN A 218 7.43 8.47 -9.35
C ASN A 218 7.05 8.18 -7.89
N ARG A 219 6.67 9.26 -7.16
CA ARG A 219 6.03 9.19 -5.85
C ARG A 219 4.64 9.82 -5.93
N GLY A 220 3.60 8.99 -6.01
CA GLY A 220 2.21 9.45 -5.93
C GLY A 220 1.69 10.15 -7.20
N LEU A 221 2.25 9.83 -8.38
CA LEU A 221 1.81 10.34 -9.68
C LEU A 221 1.18 9.20 -10.50
N PRO A 222 -0.12 8.95 -10.33
CA PRO A 222 -0.76 7.73 -10.82
C PRO A 222 -1.05 7.71 -12.32
N SER A 223 -0.75 8.80 -13.04
CA SER A 223 -1.18 9.03 -14.42
C SER A 223 0.01 9.27 -15.35
N VAL A 224 0.06 8.49 -16.42
CA VAL A 224 1.12 8.54 -17.45
C VAL A 224 0.51 8.31 -18.82
N GLU A 225 1.10 8.93 -19.85
CA GLU A 225 0.85 8.58 -21.24
C GLU A 225 2.15 8.07 -21.85
N VAL A 226 2.06 7.06 -22.72
CA VAL A 226 3.20 6.66 -23.56
C VAL A 226 2.73 6.67 -25.00
N TYR A 227 3.44 7.40 -25.84
CA TYR A 227 3.11 7.60 -27.24
C TYR A 227 3.92 6.68 -28.15
N GLU A 228 3.42 6.40 -29.36
CA GLU A 228 4.10 5.53 -30.34
C GLU A 228 5.49 6.04 -30.77
N ASP A 229 5.76 7.34 -30.61
CA ASP A 229 7.08 7.93 -30.86
C ASP A 229 8.12 7.63 -29.76
N GLY A 230 7.70 6.94 -28.71
CA GLY A 230 8.52 6.56 -27.56
C GLY A 230 8.57 7.60 -26.46
N THR A 231 7.75 8.65 -26.51
CA THR A 231 7.66 9.65 -25.45
C THR A 231 6.86 9.12 -24.27
N ILE A 232 7.47 9.10 -23.09
CA ILE A 232 6.76 8.92 -21.81
C ILE A 232 6.38 10.31 -21.30
N ALA A 233 5.09 10.54 -21.01
CA ALA A 233 4.57 11.80 -20.49
C ALA A 233 3.92 11.58 -19.11
N LEU A 234 4.62 11.99 -18.06
CA LEU A 234 4.15 11.90 -16.69
C LEU A 234 3.22 13.07 -16.40
N THR A 235 1.98 12.80 -16.00
CA THR A 235 1.04 13.86 -15.60
C THR A 235 1.43 14.38 -14.23
N LEU A 236 1.74 15.68 -14.13
CA LEU A 236 2.03 16.35 -12.86
C LEU A 236 0.75 16.96 -12.28
N LEU A 237 -0.03 17.65 -13.12
CA LEU A 237 -1.24 18.34 -12.70
C LEU A 237 -2.35 18.18 -13.76
N ARG A 238 -3.59 18.06 -13.30
CA ARG A 238 -4.79 18.24 -14.12
C ARG A 238 -5.78 19.07 -13.32
N SER A 239 -6.24 20.16 -13.91
CA SER A 239 -7.12 21.16 -13.29
C SER A 239 -8.40 21.25 -14.11
N ILE A 240 -9.53 20.99 -13.48
CA ILE A 240 -10.85 20.95 -14.11
C ILE A 240 -11.89 21.56 -13.17
N GLY A 241 -13.06 21.93 -13.67
CA GLY A 241 -14.10 22.62 -12.86
C GLY A 241 -15.38 21.84 -12.60
N TRP A 242 -15.46 20.56 -13.01
CA TRP A 242 -16.70 19.79 -13.00
C TRP A 242 -16.47 18.32 -12.66
N LEU A 243 -17.37 17.74 -11.86
CA LEU A 243 -17.40 16.31 -11.57
C LEU A 243 -17.62 15.49 -12.84
N SER A 244 -18.64 15.81 -13.64
CA SER A 244 -18.91 15.16 -14.92
C SER A 244 -19.47 16.17 -15.91
N ARG A 245 -19.22 15.91 -17.19
CA ARG A 245 -19.75 16.63 -18.35
C ARG A 245 -20.41 15.68 -19.34
N ASP A 246 -21.32 16.22 -20.15
CA ASP A 246 -22.03 15.56 -21.26
C ASP A 246 -21.73 16.17 -22.63
N ASP A 247 -20.85 17.18 -22.67
CA ASP A 247 -20.42 17.90 -23.89
C ASP A 247 -19.01 17.48 -24.36
N LEU A 248 -18.48 16.37 -23.86
CA LEU A 248 -17.14 15.88 -24.21
C LEU A 248 -17.16 15.15 -25.56
N TRP A 249 -16.25 15.50 -26.48
CA TRP A 249 -16.17 14.80 -27.76
C TRP A 249 -15.52 13.41 -27.63
N VAL A 250 -14.68 13.21 -26.62
CA VAL A 250 -14.02 11.93 -26.30
C VAL A 250 -14.93 10.93 -25.58
N ARG A 251 -16.06 11.37 -24.99
CA ARG A 251 -16.94 10.53 -24.17
C ARG A 251 -18.42 10.86 -24.40
N ARG A 252 -19.20 9.87 -24.85
CA ARG A 252 -20.52 10.06 -25.48
C ARG A 252 -21.69 10.20 -24.50
N ILE A 253 -21.49 9.87 -23.24
CA ILE A 253 -22.49 10.00 -22.16
C ILE A 253 -21.83 10.72 -20.99
N ALA A 254 -22.58 11.13 -19.95
CA ALA A 254 -21.99 11.60 -18.69
C ALA A 254 -21.54 10.41 -17.80
N ALA A 255 -20.47 10.58 -17.03
CA ALA A 255 -19.91 9.56 -16.13
C ALA A 255 -20.52 9.67 -14.74
N GLY A 256 -21.11 10.83 -14.43
CA GLY A 256 -21.80 11.10 -13.18
C GLY A 256 -22.65 12.36 -13.25
N PRO A 257 -23.08 12.88 -12.09
CA PRO A 257 -23.83 14.12 -11.99
C PRO A 257 -23.05 15.33 -12.54
N LEU A 258 -23.75 16.22 -13.25
CA LEU A 258 -23.20 17.45 -13.81
C LEU A 258 -23.05 18.52 -12.72
N VAL A 259 -22.08 18.32 -11.81
CA VAL A 259 -21.88 19.16 -10.62
C VAL A 259 -20.59 19.97 -10.77
N PRO A 260 -20.62 21.31 -10.58
CA PRO A 260 -19.41 22.12 -10.52
C PRO A 260 -18.53 21.74 -9.32
N THR A 261 -17.24 21.62 -9.56
CA THR A 261 -16.21 21.30 -8.55
C THR A 261 -15.08 22.33 -8.62
N PRO A 262 -15.30 23.58 -8.17
CA PRO A 262 -14.34 24.68 -8.36
C PRO A 262 -12.97 24.42 -7.70
N GLU A 263 -12.92 23.64 -6.62
CA GLU A 263 -11.65 23.28 -5.95
C GLU A 263 -10.82 22.25 -6.74
N ALA A 264 -11.42 21.54 -7.70
CA ALA A 264 -10.71 20.62 -8.60
C ALA A 264 -9.86 21.35 -9.66
N GLN A 265 -9.95 22.68 -9.72
CA GLN A 265 -9.03 23.53 -10.48
C GLN A 265 -7.65 23.59 -9.85
N CYS A 266 -7.51 23.09 -8.61
CA CYS A 266 -6.20 22.81 -8.04
C CYS A 266 -5.29 24.06 -7.98
N THR A 267 -5.83 25.26 -7.74
CA THR A 267 -5.07 26.51 -7.68
C THR A 267 -4.32 26.65 -6.36
N ARG A 268 -3.10 26.08 -6.29
CA ARG A 268 -2.23 26.07 -5.12
C ARG A 268 -0.80 25.66 -5.51
N GLU A 269 0.07 25.60 -4.51
CA GLU A 269 1.43 25.09 -4.65
C GLU A 269 1.47 23.56 -4.65
N TYR A 270 2.33 22.98 -5.48
CA TYR A 270 2.59 21.54 -5.51
C TYR A 270 4.09 21.24 -5.57
N THR A 271 4.43 20.07 -5.04
CA THR A 271 5.76 19.48 -5.16
C THR A 271 5.60 18.06 -5.68
N TYR A 272 6.30 17.75 -6.76
CA TYR A 272 6.27 16.46 -7.43
C TYR A 272 7.65 15.82 -7.40
N GLU A 273 7.73 14.53 -7.07
CA GLU A 273 8.98 13.79 -7.03
C GLU A 273 8.94 12.63 -8.03
N TYR A 274 9.92 12.59 -8.92
CA TYR A 274 10.09 11.55 -9.92
C TYR A 274 11.56 11.35 -10.27
N ALA A 275 11.88 10.29 -11.00
CA ALA A 275 13.25 9.98 -11.39
C ALA A 275 13.30 9.29 -12.75
N ILE A 276 14.39 9.54 -13.47
CA ILE A 276 14.69 8.95 -14.76
C ILE A 276 15.76 7.88 -14.55
N LEU A 277 15.47 6.67 -15.02
CA LEU A 277 16.38 5.53 -14.90
C LEU A 277 16.60 4.91 -16.29
N PRO A 278 17.72 5.23 -16.95
CA PRO A 278 18.21 4.45 -18.08
C PRO A 278 18.59 3.05 -17.64
N HIS A 279 18.33 2.05 -18.48
CA HIS A 279 18.79 0.68 -18.24
C HIS A 279 18.91 -0.11 -19.56
N SER A 280 19.37 -1.35 -19.44
CA SER A 280 19.29 -2.38 -20.47
C SER A 280 18.31 -3.46 -20.06
N GLY A 281 17.90 -4.31 -21.00
CA GLY A 281 16.89 -5.34 -20.74
C GLY A 281 15.48 -4.75 -20.67
N ASP A 282 14.68 -5.23 -19.72
CA ASP A 282 13.29 -4.83 -19.52
C ASP A 282 13.01 -4.40 -18.07
N TRP A 283 11.74 -4.06 -17.80
CA TRP A 283 11.21 -3.63 -16.50
C TRP A 283 11.65 -4.46 -15.29
N ARG A 284 12.06 -5.72 -15.44
CA ARG A 284 12.54 -6.55 -14.31
C ARG A 284 13.82 -5.98 -13.69
N HIS A 285 14.60 -5.23 -14.46
CA HIS A 285 15.81 -4.54 -13.99
C HIS A 285 15.50 -3.20 -13.30
N VAL A 286 14.30 -2.67 -13.52
CA VAL A 286 13.81 -1.40 -12.96
C VAL A 286 13.06 -1.63 -11.65
N TYR A 287 12.30 -2.73 -11.58
CA TYR A 287 11.32 -3.00 -10.52
C TYR A 287 11.88 -2.75 -9.12
N GLN A 288 12.98 -3.40 -8.74
CA GLN A 288 13.55 -3.25 -7.41
C GLN A 288 13.98 -1.80 -7.11
N THR A 289 14.58 -1.11 -8.08
CA THR A 289 15.03 0.28 -7.95
C THR A 289 13.84 1.23 -7.75
N ALA A 290 12.74 1.02 -8.47
CA ALA A 290 11.52 1.85 -8.35
C ALA A 290 10.83 1.71 -6.99
N TYR A 291 10.77 0.49 -6.45
CA TYR A 291 10.24 0.27 -5.10
C TYR A 291 11.18 0.80 -4.01
N ASN A 292 12.50 0.66 -4.19
CA ASN A 292 13.49 1.28 -3.29
C ASN A 292 13.42 2.82 -3.32
N TYR A 293 13.17 3.43 -4.47
CA TYR A 293 12.97 4.87 -4.60
C TYR A 293 11.78 5.37 -3.77
N ASN A 294 10.72 4.56 -3.64
CA ASN A 294 9.56 4.84 -2.80
C ASN A 294 9.76 4.49 -1.30
N ALA A 295 10.90 3.89 -0.93
CA ALA A 295 11.20 3.49 0.44
C ALA A 295 12.35 4.33 1.03
N PRO A 296 12.06 5.46 1.71
CA PRO A 296 13.11 6.34 2.22
C PRO A 296 13.95 5.67 3.31
N ILE A 297 15.24 6.00 3.36
CA ILE A 297 16.11 5.64 4.48
C ILE A 297 15.64 6.38 5.73
N LEU A 298 15.34 5.63 6.79
CA LEU A 298 14.98 6.20 8.08
C LEU A 298 16.24 6.37 8.93
N ALA A 299 16.56 7.61 9.26
CA ALA A 299 17.63 7.94 10.21
C ALA A 299 17.02 8.32 11.57
N ARG A 300 17.58 7.74 12.65
CA ARG A 300 17.25 8.09 14.03
C ARG A 300 18.55 8.27 14.82
N ARG A 301 18.61 9.36 15.59
CA ARG A 301 19.69 9.58 16.54
C ARG A 301 19.49 8.68 17.75
N ALA A 302 20.58 8.10 18.24
CA ALA A 302 20.63 7.37 19.50
C ALA A 302 21.83 7.85 20.32
N ASP A 303 21.74 7.73 21.64
CA ASP A 303 22.85 8.01 22.55
C ASP A 303 23.72 6.77 22.75
N THR A 304 24.98 6.96 23.13
CA THR A 304 25.89 5.85 23.43
C THR A 304 25.44 5.15 24.71
N HIS A 305 25.14 3.87 24.62
CA HIS A 305 24.88 2.98 25.76
C HIS A 305 25.67 1.68 25.58
N PRO A 306 25.86 0.84 26.62
CA PRO A 306 26.68 -0.38 26.58
C PRO A 306 26.27 -1.45 25.55
N GLY A 307 25.27 -1.18 24.70
CA GLY A 307 24.50 -2.20 24.02
C GLY A 307 23.70 -3.04 25.03
N LEU A 308 22.88 -3.94 24.52
CA LEU A 308 22.36 -5.05 25.32
C LEU A 308 23.38 -6.19 25.25
N GLU A 309 23.64 -6.87 26.36
CA GLU A 309 24.40 -8.12 26.30
C GLU A 309 23.62 -9.16 25.50
N LEU A 310 24.26 -9.85 24.56
CA LEU A 310 23.59 -10.84 23.69
C LEU A 310 22.95 -12.00 24.48
N SER A 311 23.41 -12.24 25.72
CA SER A 311 22.81 -13.19 26.67
C SER A 311 21.44 -12.74 27.20
N GLU A 312 21.09 -11.47 27.01
CA GLU A 312 19.80 -10.88 27.41
C GLU A 312 18.81 -10.84 26.22
N MET A 313 19.21 -11.34 25.05
CA MET A 313 18.40 -11.48 23.84
C MET A 313 17.94 -12.93 23.64
N ASN A 314 16.65 -13.15 23.34
CA ASN A 314 16.05 -14.48 23.11
C ASN A 314 16.71 -15.33 22.00
N ILE A 315 17.60 -14.76 21.19
CA ILE A 315 18.28 -15.44 20.07
C ILE A 315 19.32 -16.47 20.57
N THR A 316 19.91 -16.26 21.75
CA THR A 316 20.92 -17.17 22.32
C THR A 316 20.32 -18.29 23.17
N ARG A 317 19.01 -18.25 23.45
CA ARG A 317 18.37 -19.16 24.40
C ARG A 317 18.25 -20.59 23.87
N ASP A 318 18.10 -20.74 22.55
CA ASP A 318 17.81 -22.03 21.93
C ASP A 318 19.07 -22.70 21.32
N ASN A 319 20.09 -21.93 20.89
CA ASN A 319 21.42 -22.46 20.52
C ASN A 319 22.54 -21.38 20.54
N PRO A 320 23.25 -21.17 21.67
CA PRO A 320 24.30 -20.15 21.78
C PRO A 320 25.49 -20.34 20.83
N ALA A 321 25.71 -21.54 20.30
CA ALA A 321 26.86 -21.86 19.44
C ALA A 321 26.77 -21.24 18.03
N LEU A 322 25.58 -20.79 17.63
CA LEU A 322 25.33 -20.16 16.32
C LEU A 322 25.74 -18.67 16.28
N VAL A 323 26.13 -18.08 17.41
CA VAL A 323 26.47 -16.66 17.51
C VAL A 323 27.94 -16.49 17.89
N LYS A 324 28.76 -15.99 16.94
CA LYS A 324 30.16 -15.64 17.20
C LYS A 324 30.32 -14.14 17.41
N LYS A 325 30.69 -13.72 18.63
CA LYS A 325 31.14 -12.34 18.90
C LYS A 325 32.44 -12.10 18.13
N LYS A 326 32.47 -11.18 17.17
CA LYS A 326 33.71 -10.71 16.51
C LYS A 326 34.23 -9.48 17.28
N PRO A 327 35.29 -9.59 18.09
CA PRO A 327 35.82 -8.45 18.83
C PRO A 327 36.32 -7.39 17.85
N TRP A 328 35.93 -6.14 18.10
CA TRP A 328 36.26 -5.01 17.24
C TRP A 328 37.16 -4.01 17.96
N SER A 329 38.26 -3.65 17.29
CA SER A 329 39.17 -2.59 17.69
C SER A 329 38.47 -1.24 17.58
N ARG A 330 38.46 -0.43 18.66
CA ARG A 330 37.95 0.95 18.62
C ARG A 330 38.86 1.93 17.85
N GLY A 331 39.93 1.46 17.20
CA GLY A 331 40.80 2.24 16.32
C GLY A 331 40.90 1.67 14.91
N GLY A 332 40.98 2.56 13.91
CA GLY A 332 41.20 2.22 12.49
C GLY A 332 40.06 2.63 11.54
N HIS A 333 40.25 2.44 10.24
CA HIS A 333 39.21 2.60 9.22
C HIS A 333 38.31 1.36 9.14
N LEU A 334 37.04 1.57 8.77
CA LEU A 334 36.05 0.51 8.63
C LEU A 334 36.23 -0.23 7.28
N PRO A 335 36.15 -1.57 7.24
CA PRO A 335 36.15 -2.33 6.00
C PRO A 335 34.87 -2.06 5.19
N PRO A 336 34.91 -2.23 3.85
CA PRO A 336 33.81 -1.90 2.95
C PRO A 336 32.51 -2.69 3.18
N ALA A 337 32.57 -3.80 3.92
CA ALA A 337 31.41 -4.50 4.47
C ALA A 337 31.69 -4.89 5.93
N LEU A 338 30.73 -4.61 6.81
CA LEU A 338 30.81 -4.92 8.23
C LEU A 338 29.67 -5.83 8.65
N SER A 339 30.03 -7.01 9.14
CA SER A 339 29.13 -7.88 9.88
C SER A 339 29.75 -8.19 11.24
N VAL A 340 29.09 -7.72 12.30
CA VAL A 340 29.55 -7.88 13.70
C VAL A 340 28.99 -9.16 14.34
N ILE A 341 27.99 -9.76 13.69
CA ILE A 341 27.28 -10.98 14.10
C ILE A 341 26.94 -11.76 12.83
N GLU A 342 27.30 -13.04 12.81
CA GLU A 342 27.03 -13.96 11.70
C GLU A 342 26.18 -15.11 12.25
N VAL A 343 25.05 -15.42 11.59
CA VAL A 343 24.10 -16.47 11.98
C VAL A 343 23.82 -17.36 10.77
N ASP A 344 23.94 -18.67 10.97
CA ASP A 344 23.73 -19.73 9.97
C ASP A 344 22.54 -20.59 10.46
N PRO A 345 21.44 -20.81 9.69
CA PRO A 345 21.23 -20.62 8.24
C PRO A 345 20.58 -19.27 7.82
N PRO A 346 20.56 -18.92 6.51
CA PRO A 346 20.39 -17.55 6.01
C PRO A 346 18.97 -16.98 6.04
N ALA A 347 18.03 -17.58 6.79
CA ALA A 347 16.63 -17.18 6.77
C ALA A 347 16.13 -16.76 8.16
N LEU A 348 16.70 -15.69 8.71
CA LEU A 348 16.06 -14.94 9.78
C LEU A 348 16.53 -13.48 9.77
N ILE A 349 15.61 -12.53 9.59
CA ILE A 349 15.87 -11.09 9.76
C ILE A 349 15.05 -10.59 10.94
N LEU A 350 15.74 -10.27 12.04
CA LEU A 350 15.21 -9.52 13.18
C LEU A 350 15.59 -8.05 13.02
N SER A 351 14.60 -7.16 12.90
CA SER A 351 14.80 -5.77 12.46
C SER A 351 14.68 -4.70 13.55
N ALA A 352 14.28 -5.01 14.79
CA ALA A 352 14.49 -4.18 16.00
C ALA A 352 13.95 -4.85 17.27
N ALA A 353 14.47 -4.45 18.44
CA ALA A 353 13.83 -4.63 19.75
C ALA A 353 13.81 -3.29 20.50
N TYR A 354 12.62 -2.86 20.94
CA TYR A 354 12.43 -1.80 21.92
C TYR A 354 11.84 -2.43 23.19
N ARG A 355 12.34 -2.03 24.37
CA ARG A 355 11.64 -2.28 25.63
C ARG A 355 10.62 -1.18 25.85
N SER A 356 9.34 -1.49 25.68
CA SER A 356 8.28 -0.85 26.47
C SER A 356 7.97 -1.80 27.61
N GLY A 357 7.90 -1.31 28.85
CA GLY A 357 7.64 -2.16 30.02
C GLY A 357 6.37 -3.00 29.83
N ASP A 358 6.50 -4.31 30.04
CA ASP A 358 5.49 -5.36 30.32
C ASP A 358 4.06 -5.27 29.75
N ALA A 359 3.82 -4.49 28.70
CA ALA A 359 2.53 -4.40 28.03
C ALA A 359 2.72 -4.48 26.52
N ALA A 360 2.43 -5.67 25.96
CA ALA A 360 2.20 -5.81 24.53
C ALA A 360 0.80 -5.26 24.21
N VAL A 361 0.71 -4.39 23.19
CA VAL A 361 -0.57 -3.91 22.67
C VAL A 361 -1.01 -4.88 21.57
N GLY A 362 -2.18 -5.48 21.75
CA GLY A 362 -2.80 -6.36 20.75
C GLY A 362 -3.95 -5.64 20.04
N LEU A 363 -4.00 -5.78 18.72
CA LEU A 363 -5.19 -5.46 17.95
C LEU A 363 -6.00 -6.75 17.75
N LEU A 364 -7.23 -6.75 18.26
CA LEU A 364 -8.19 -7.82 18.02
C LEU A 364 -9.28 -7.27 17.11
N THR A 365 -9.49 -7.91 15.98
CA THR A 365 -10.63 -7.64 15.12
C THR A 365 -11.51 -8.88 15.05
N HIS A 366 -12.81 -8.67 14.96
CA HIS A 366 -13.80 -9.71 14.72
C HIS A 366 -14.63 -9.29 13.49
N SER A 367 -14.34 -9.90 12.34
CA SER A 367 -14.94 -9.59 11.06
C SER A 367 -15.28 -10.88 10.32
N GLY A 368 -16.35 -10.88 9.55
CA GLY A 368 -16.70 -12.01 8.69
C GLY A 368 -16.43 -11.69 7.22
N SER A 369 -16.94 -12.54 6.34
CA SER A 369 -17.17 -12.19 4.93
C SER A 369 -18.39 -11.28 4.71
N ARG A 370 -18.89 -10.67 5.80
CA ARG A 370 -20.03 -9.73 5.85
C ARG A 370 -21.23 -10.28 5.07
N GLY A 371 -21.96 -9.42 4.35
CA GLY A 371 -23.15 -9.82 3.60
C GLY A 371 -22.90 -10.89 2.54
N ALA A 372 -21.70 -10.94 1.94
CA ALA A 372 -21.37 -11.91 0.90
C ALA A 372 -21.40 -13.36 1.42
N GLY A 373 -20.84 -13.61 2.61
CA GLY A 373 -20.89 -14.93 3.24
C GLY A 373 -22.32 -15.38 3.57
N HIS A 374 -23.14 -14.45 4.08
CA HIS A 374 -24.54 -14.75 4.38
C HIS A 374 -25.33 -15.08 3.11
N LYS A 375 -25.22 -14.26 2.05
CA LYS A 375 -25.87 -14.50 0.75
C LYS A 375 -25.43 -15.85 0.15
N THR A 376 -24.14 -16.18 0.23
CA THR A 376 -23.59 -17.47 -0.19
C THR A 376 -24.23 -18.62 0.60
N ALA A 377 -24.21 -18.56 1.93
CA ALA A 377 -24.78 -19.61 2.77
C ALA A 377 -26.29 -19.81 2.51
N THR A 378 -27.07 -18.73 2.39
CA THR A 378 -28.51 -18.79 2.10
C THR A 378 -28.78 -19.49 0.76
N HIS A 379 -28.03 -19.13 -0.28
CA HIS A 379 -28.15 -19.77 -1.59
C HIS A 379 -27.95 -21.28 -1.53
N TYR A 380 -26.91 -21.73 -0.83
CA TYR A 380 -26.59 -23.16 -0.71
C TYR A 380 -27.52 -23.91 0.25
N VAL A 381 -28.11 -23.25 1.25
CA VAL A 381 -29.17 -23.84 2.08
C VAL A 381 -30.40 -24.17 1.22
N ASP A 382 -30.80 -23.27 0.32
CA ASP A 382 -31.93 -23.50 -0.58
C ASP A 382 -31.65 -24.61 -1.61
N LEU A 383 -30.40 -24.70 -2.08
CA LEU A 383 -29.96 -25.80 -2.94
C LEU A 383 -29.93 -27.14 -2.19
N ALA A 384 -29.36 -27.16 -0.97
CA ALA A 384 -29.34 -28.34 -0.11
C ALA A 384 -30.76 -28.86 0.16
N ALA A 385 -31.72 -27.96 0.39
CA ALA A 385 -33.11 -28.33 0.61
C ALA A 385 -33.81 -28.92 -0.62
N ARG A 386 -33.47 -28.45 -1.83
CA ARG A 386 -33.95 -29.06 -3.07
C ARG A 386 -33.33 -30.43 -3.29
N TYR A 387 -32.01 -30.51 -3.24
CA TYR A 387 -31.25 -31.75 -3.42
C TYR A 387 -31.66 -32.83 -2.42
N THR A 388 -31.74 -32.50 -1.12
CA THR A 388 -32.12 -33.45 -0.07
C THR A 388 -33.52 -34.03 -0.30
N ARG A 389 -34.48 -33.25 -0.82
CA ARG A 389 -35.83 -33.74 -1.15
C ARG A 389 -35.85 -34.74 -2.30
N GLU A 390 -34.87 -34.68 -3.20
CA GLU A 390 -34.74 -35.61 -4.33
C GLU A 390 -34.17 -36.96 -3.87
N ILE A 391 -33.19 -36.93 -2.96
CA ILE A 391 -32.44 -38.12 -2.54
C ILE A 391 -32.95 -38.76 -1.24
N ALA A 392 -33.70 -38.03 -0.42
CA ALA A 392 -34.17 -38.48 0.89
C ALA A 392 -35.60 -37.98 1.20
N ARG A 393 -36.32 -38.71 2.05
CA ARG A 393 -37.69 -38.38 2.48
C ARG A 393 -37.76 -38.31 4.00
N LYS A 394 -38.69 -37.47 4.51
CA LYS A 394 -38.96 -37.28 5.95
C LYS A 394 -37.78 -36.69 6.76
N ILE A 395 -36.91 -35.93 6.10
CA ILE A 395 -35.87 -35.16 6.77
C ILE A 395 -36.52 -33.91 7.40
N PRO A 396 -36.33 -33.64 8.71
CA PRO A 396 -36.81 -32.40 9.32
C PRO A 396 -36.14 -31.18 8.71
N SER A 397 -36.85 -30.05 8.65
CA SER A 397 -36.26 -28.80 8.15
C SER A 397 -35.09 -28.35 9.03
N GLY A 398 -34.01 -27.88 8.40
CA GLY A 398 -32.75 -27.50 9.04
C GLY A 398 -31.70 -28.62 9.11
N TYR A 399 -32.00 -29.81 8.59
CA TYR A 399 -31.09 -30.97 8.52
C TYR A 399 -30.74 -31.37 7.08
N GLU A 400 -30.97 -30.48 6.12
CA GLU A 400 -30.64 -30.70 4.72
C GLU A 400 -29.12 -30.62 4.49
N TRP A 401 -28.59 -31.41 3.55
CA TRP A 401 -27.15 -31.53 3.32
C TRP A 401 -26.81 -31.58 1.83
N LEU A 402 -25.52 -31.38 1.53
CA LEU A 402 -24.91 -31.61 0.21
C LEU A 402 -23.80 -32.65 0.39
N ALA A 403 -23.80 -33.68 -0.46
CA ALA A 403 -22.78 -34.72 -0.41
C ALA A 403 -21.45 -34.19 -0.99
N LEU A 404 -20.31 -34.54 -0.36
CA LEU A 404 -18.99 -34.03 -0.76
C LEU A 404 -18.53 -34.50 -2.15
N ASP A 405 -19.05 -35.64 -2.61
CA ASP A 405 -18.79 -36.23 -3.92
C ASP A 405 -19.78 -35.75 -5.00
N HIS A 406 -20.74 -34.89 -4.64
CA HIS A 406 -21.68 -34.28 -5.56
C HIS A 406 -21.21 -32.88 -5.98
N GLU A 407 -21.46 -32.51 -7.24
CA GLU A 407 -21.07 -31.22 -7.83
C GLU A 407 -21.45 -30.03 -6.94
N LEU A 408 -22.71 -29.95 -6.50
CA LEU A 408 -23.19 -28.89 -5.58
C LEU A 408 -22.44 -28.86 -4.24
N GLY A 409 -22.01 -30.00 -3.71
CA GLY A 409 -21.24 -30.07 -2.47
C GLY A 409 -19.80 -29.59 -2.66
N GLN A 410 -19.18 -29.94 -3.78
CA GLN A 410 -17.86 -29.45 -4.17
C GLN A 410 -17.87 -27.94 -4.41
N GLU A 411 -18.88 -27.45 -5.13
CA GLU A 411 -19.08 -26.03 -5.38
C GLU A 411 -19.25 -25.25 -4.08
N TYR A 412 -20.10 -25.74 -3.17
CA TYR A 412 -20.29 -25.11 -1.87
C TYR A 412 -19.00 -25.10 -1.03
N LEU A 413 -18.25 -26.20 -1.04
CA LEU A 413 -16.97 -26.28 -0.33
C LEU A 413 -15.98 -25.24 -0.86
N SER A 414 -15.86 -25.09 -2.18
CA SER A 414 -15.03 -24.05 -2.81
C SER A 414 -15.52 -22.64 -2.48
N ALA A 415 -16.83 -22.40 -2.53
CA ALA A 415 -17.42 -21.11 -2.17
C ALA A 415 -17.18 -20.76 -0.69
N MET A 416 -17.30 -21.74 0.21
CA MET A 416 -17.02 -21.58 1.63
C MET A 416 -15.52 -21.30 1.88
N GLN A 417 -14.61 -21.98 1.16
CA GLN A 417 -13.17 -21.70 1.19
C GLN A 417 -12.85 -20.28 0.72
N LEU A 418 -13.45 -19.84 -0.38
CA LEU A 418 -13.32 -18.47 -0.87
C LEU A 418 -13.81 -17.46 0.17
N MET A 419 -14.97 -17.68 0.78
CA MET A 419 -15.49 -16.80 1.83
C MET A 419 -14.61 -16.77 3.08
N GLY A 420 -13.98 -17.90 3.43
CA GLY A 420 -12.98 -17.96 4.50
C GLY A 420 -11.72 -17.15 4.17
N ALA A 421 -11.21 -17.24 2.94
CA ALA A 421 -10.09 -16.45 2.46
C ALA A 421 -10.43 -14.94 2.39
N TYR A 422 -11.64 -14.60 1.94
CA TYR A 422 -12.15 -13.24 1.91
C TYR A 422 -12.26 -12.64 3.32
N ALA A 423 -12.82 -13.39 4.28
CA ALA A 423 -12.85 -12.96 5.68
C ALA A 423 -11.43 -12.71 6.20
N ARG A 424 -10.49 -13.63 5.95
CA ARG A 424 -9.09 -13.46 6.34
C ARG A 424 -8.45 -12.20 5.72
N ALA A 425 -8.67 -11.96 4.43
CA ALA A 425 -8.17 -10.77 3.74
C ALA A 425 -8.73 -9.47 4.36
N ASN A 426 -10.00 -9.45 4.76
CA ASN A 426 -10.58 -8.30 5.47
C ASN A 426 -9.86 -8.04 6.79
N HIS A 427 -9.60 -9.09 7.57
CA HIS A 427 -8.81 -8.96 8.81
C HIS A 427 -7.41 -8.43 8.52
N ASP A 428 -6.77 -8.95 7.47
CA ASP A 428 -5.42 -8.57 7.14
C ASP A 428 -5.32 -7.10 6.75
N LEU A 429 -6.23 -6.63 5.89
CA LEU A 429 -6.34 -5.22 5.51
C LEU A 429 -6.63 -4.31 6.70
N ILE A 430 -7.57 -4.67 7.57
CA ILE A 430 -7.90 -3.85 8.75
C ILE A 430 -6.66 -3.71 9.65
N HIS A 431 -5.95 -4.82 9.89
CA HIS A 431 -4.75 -4.82 10.72
C HIS A 431 -3.62 -4.00 10.08
N ASP A 432 -3.40 -4.15 8.78
CA ASP A 432 -2.34 -3.45 8.05
C ASP A 432 -2.60 -1.94 8.02
N HIS A 433 -3.84 -1.53 7.72
CA HIS A 433 -4.22 -0.12 7.76
C HIS A 433 -4.10 0.48 9.15
N PHE A 434 -4.56 -0.23 10.18
CA PHE A 434 -4.44 0.23 11.56
C PHE A 434 -2.97 0.36 11.98
N ALA A 435 -2.16 -0.66 11.71
CA ALA A 435 -0.74 -0.67 12.05
C ALA A 435 0.01 0.48 11.34
N ALA A 436 -0.25 0.67 10.04
CA ALA A 436 0.33 1.77 9.26
C ALA A 436 -0.07 3.14 9.81
N ALA A 437 -1.36 3.37 10.08
CA ALA A 437 -1.86 4.65 10.60
C ALA A 437 -1.36 4.94 12.02
N ALA A 438 -1.23 3.91 12.86
CA ALA A 438 -0.74 4.04 14.23
C ALA A 438 0.80 4.06 14.31
N GLY A 439 1.51 3.85 13.21
CA GLY A 439 2.97 3.71 13.19
C GLY A 439 3.48 2.51 14.01
N LEU A 440 2.66 1.47 14.15
CA LEU A 440 2.97 0.27 14.93
C LEU A 440 3.53 -0.83 14.03
N GLY A 441 4.55 -1.53 14.50
CA GLY A 441 5.05 -2.75 13.88
C GLY A 441 4.28 -3.97 14.38
N GLU A 442 3.97 -4.90 13.49
CA GLU A 442 3.40 -6.20 13.86
C GLU A 442 4.50 -7.14 14.38
N ARG A 443 4.28 -7.74 15.55
CA ARG A 443 5.17 -8.77 16.12
C ARG A 443 4.70 -10.19 15.81
N HIS A 444 3.40 -10.44 15.96
CA HIS A 444 2.75 -11.72 15.71
C HIS A 444 1.32 -11.48 15.24
N ARG A 445 0.88 -12.26 14.26
CA ARG A 445 -0.51 -12.30 13.82
C ARG A 445 -1.07 -13.69 14.03
N VAL A 446 -2.14 -13.73 14.81
CA VAL A 446 -2.89 -14.95 15.09
C VAL A 446 -4.24 -14.86 14.39
N TRP A 447 -4.72 -16.00 13.93
CA TRP A 447 -5.97 -16.10 13.20
C TRP A 447 -6.73 -17.34 13.61
N ASN A 448 -8.02 -17.15 13.90
CA ASN A 448 -8.93 -18.24 14.15
C ASN A 448 -10.14 -18.12 13.25
N ARG A 449 -10.62 -19.26 12.75
CA ARG A 449 -11.91 -19.36 12.08
C ARG A 449 -12.89 -20.09 12.99
N HIS A 450 -14.09 -19.55 13.08
CA HIS A 450 -15.21 -20.09 13.82
C HIS A 450 -16.45 -19.92 12.92
N ASN A 451 -17.40 -20.84 13.01
CA ASN A 451 -18.50 -21.00 12.05
C ASN A 451 -18.01 -21.46 10.67
N TYR A 452 -17.24 -22.54 10.66
CA TYR A 452 -16.66 -23.13 9.46
C TYR A 452 -16.77 -24.66 9.50
N ALA A 453 -16.58 -25.31 8.35
CA ALA A 453 -16.58 -26.75 8.23
C ALA A 453 -15.25 -27.24 7.64
N TRP A 454 -14.64 -28.24 8.28
CA TRP A 454 -13.37 -28.82 7.89
C TRP A 454 -13.58 -30.25 7.43
N VAL A 455 -13.05 -30.59 6.26
CA VAL A 455 -13.06 -31.97 5.75
C VAL A 455 -11.86 -32.69 6.36
N GLU A 456 -12.13 -33.73 7.12
CA GLU A 456 -11.16 -34.62 7.74
C GLU A 456 -11.37 -36.05 7.21
N ASP A 457 -10.41 -36.95 7.46
CA ASP A 457 -10.46 -38.34 6.97
C ASP A 457 -11.72 -39.10 7.45
N GLU A 458 -12.23 -38.77 8.64
CA GLU A 458 -13.39 -39.44 9.26
C GLU A 458 -14.72 -38.70 9.01
N GLY A 459 -14.72 -37.57 8.31
CA GLY A 459 -15.92 -36.80 7.99
C GLY A 459 -15.73 -35.29 8.05
N VAL A 460 -16.84 -34.54 8.17
CA VAL A 460 -16.80 -33.07 8.20
C VAL A 460 -17.02 -32.56 9.62
N ILE A 461 -16.05 -31.84 10.16
CA ILE A 461 -16.16 -31.20 11.47
C ILE A 461 -16.77 -29.81 11.31
N HIS A 462 -17.96 -29.59 11.87
CA HIS A 462 -18.63 -28.28 11.88
C HIS A 462 -18.34 -27.58 13.22
N ARG A 463 -17.61 -26.46 13.20
CA ARG A 463 -17.36 -25.68 14.43
C ARG A 463 -18.18 -24.41 14.41
N LYS A 464 -19.27 -24.38 15.18
CA LYS A 464 -20.11 -23.19 15.41
C LYS A 464 -19.96 -22.73 16.85
N GLY A 465 -19.42 -21.53 17.06
CA GLY A 465 -19.03 -21.07 18.40
C GLY A 465 -17.83 -21.80 19.03
N ALA A 466 -17.12 -22.61 18.23
CA ALA A 466 -15.89 -23.29 18.60
C ALA A 466 -14.80 -23.00 17.57
N THR A 467 -13.55 -23.18 17.97
CA THR A 467 -12.35 -22.96 17.14
C THR A 467 -11.42 -24.17 17.23
N PRO A 468 -10.58 -24.43 16.22
CA PRO A 468 -9.54 -25.46 16.30
C PRO A 468 -8.61 -25.27 17.51
N ALA A 469 -8.23 -26.38 18.13
CA ALA A 469 -7.39 -26.50 19.31
C ALA A 469 -6.56 -27.81 19.26
N GLU A 470 -6.04 -28.15 18.08
CA GLU A 470 -5.06 -29.23 17.95
C GLU A 470 -3.83 -28.96 18.81
N LEU A 471 -3.06 -30.00 19.11
CA LEU A 471 -1.90 -29.89 19.97
C LEU A 471 -0.91 -28.85 19.42
N GLY A 472 -0.70 -27.79 20.20
CA GLY A 472 0.22 -26.70 19.85
C GLY A 472 -0.40 -25.57 19.02
N THR A 473 -1.60 -25.72 18.47
CA THR A 473 -2.31 -24.69 17.69
C THR A 473 -2.52 -23.44 18.54
N ILE A 474 -2.10 -22.27 18.05
CA ILE A 474 -2.33 -20.99 18.73
C ILE A 474 -3.75 -20.54 18.42
N GLY A 475 -4.51 -20.26 19.48
CA GLY A 475 -5.89 -19.80 19.38
C GLY A 475 -6.13 -18.47 20.10
N LEU A 476 -7.24 -17.83 19.76
CA LEU A 476 -7.74 -16.63 20.38
C LEU A 476 -9.18 -16.85 20.86
N ILE A 477 -9.42 -16.56 22.13
CA ILE A 477 -10.74 -16.62 22.77
C ILE A 477 -11.11 -15.19 23.21
N PRO A 478 -11.78 -14.40 22.37
CA PRO A 478 -12.31 -13.09 22.73
C PRO A 478 -13.30 -13.16 23.90
N GLY A 479 -13.16 -12.18 24.79
CA GLY A 479 -14.21 -11.77 25.72
C GLY A 479 -15.28 -10.91 25.05
N SER A 480 -15.85 -9.99 25.82
CA SER A 480 -16.87 -9.04 25.41
C SER A 480 -16.36 -7.59 25.53
N SER A 481 -17.19 -6.59 25.21
CA SER A 481 -16.82 -5.17 25.34
C SER A 481 -16.52 -4.79 26.80
N GLY A 482 -15.24 -4.83 27.19
CA GLY A 482 -14.79 -4.52 28.55
C GLY A 482 -14.42 -5.71 29.43
N THR A 483 -14.31 -6.93 28.87
CA THR A 483 -13.77 -8.10 29.59
C THR A 483 -12.51 -8.63 28.90
N ALA A 484 -11.72 -9.45 29.61
CA ALA A 484 -10.44 -9.94 29.10
C ALA A 484 -10.62 -10.85 27.87
N SER A 485 -9.60 -10.90 27.03
CA SER A 485 -9.49 -11.88 25.94
C SER A 485 -8.25 -12.73 26.14
N TYR A 486 -8.26 -13.97 25.66
CA TYR A 486 -7.22 -14.95 25.96
C TYR A 486 -6.53 -15.43 24.69
N LEU A 487 -5.20 -15.35 24.69
CA LEU A 487 -4.35 -16.08 23.74
C LEU A 487 -4.05 -17.44 24.36
N VAL A 488 -4.32 -18.50 23.62
CA VAL A 488 -4.28 -19.87 24.14
C VAL A 488 -3.52 -20.80 23.20
N ARG A 489 -3.09 -21.95 23.72
CA ARG A 489 -2.52 -23.06 22.95
C ARG A 489 -3.43 -24.28 23.07
N GLY A 490 -3.78 -24.91 21.96
CA GLY A 490 -4.54 -26.15 21.96
C GLY A 490 -3.77 -27.31 22.59
N LEU A 491 -4.47 -28.12 23.38
CA LEU A 491 -3.93 -29.33 24.02
C LEU A 491 -4.23 -30.61 23.22
N GLY A 492 -4.92 -30.50 22.07
CA GLY A 492 -5.21 -31.65 21.21
C GLY A 492 -6.14 -32.67 21.84
N ASN A 493 -7.14 -32.23 22.60
CA ASN A 493 -8.12 -33.13 23.22
C ASN A 493 -9.01 -33.79 22.15
N ALA A 494 -8.92 -35.11 22.02
CA ALA A 494 -9.66 -35.88 21.02
C ALA A 494 -11.18 -35.92 21.29
N GLU A 495 -11.60 -35.91 22.56
CA GLU A 495 -13.03 -35.93 22.94
C GLU A 495 -13.75 -34.65 22.51
N SER A 496 -13.03 -33.53 22.41
CA SER A 496 -13.56 -32.27 21.88
C SER A 496 -13.40 -32.12 20.37
N LEU A 497 -13.01 -33.18 19.65
CA LEU A 497 -12.62 -33.12 18.24
C LEU A 497 -11.57 -32.03 17.99
N HIS A 498 -10.58 -31.97 18.89
CA HIS A 498 -9.51 -30.98 18.88
C HIS A 498 -10.04 -29.55 18.80
N SER A 499 -11.07 -29.22 19.59
CA SER A 499 -11.73 -27.91 19.57
C SER A 499 -11.77 -27.25 20.94
N SER A 500 -11.83 -25.93 20.97
CA SER A 500 -12.05 -25.10 22.15
C SER A 500 -13.15 -24.07 21.92
N SER A 501 -13.58 -23.35 22.97
CA SER A 501 -14.56 -22.28 22.79
C SER A 501 -13.99 -21.17 21.89
N HIS A 502 -14.82 -20.59 21.04
CA HIS A 502 -14.39 -19.42 20.27
C HIS A 502 -14.45 -18.12 21.09
N GLY A 503 -15.34 -17.98 22.07
CA GLY A 503 -15.44 -16.78 22.89
C GLY A 503 -16.42 -16.97 24.04
N ALA A 504 -16.71 -15.90 24.79
CA ALA A 504 -17.60 -15.95 25.94
C ALA A 504 -19.01 -16.48 25.60
N GLY A 505 -19.52 -16.14 24.42
CA GLY A 505 -20.87 -16.47 23.99
C GLY A 505 -21.94 -15.65 24.72
N ARG A 506 -23.04 -15.35 24.04
CA ARG A 506 -24.14 -14.56 24.60
C ARG A 506 -24.99 -15.37 25.57
N TRP A 507 -25.41 -14.75 26.67
CA TRP A 507 -26.37 -15.33 27.62
C TRP A 507 -27.81 -15.24 27.09
N PHE A 508 -28.13 -14.13 26.45
CA PHE A 508 -29.49 -13.77 26.05
C PHE A 508 -29.59 -13.58 24.53
N SER A 509 -30.82 -13.66 24.02
CA SER A 509 -31.09 -13.19 22.65
C SER A 509 -30.79 -11.69 22.54
N ARG A 510 -30.57 -11.19 21.31
CA ARG A 510 -30.35 -9.76 21.07
C ARG A 510 -31.44 -8.89 21.69
N THR A 511 -32.70 -9.27 21.48
CA THR A 511 -33.85 -8.54 22.02
C THR A 511 -33.84 -8.47 23.54
N GLU A 512 -33.55 -9.60 24.20
CA GLU A 512 -33.53 -9.65 25.66
C GLU A 512 -32.29 -8.95 26.25
N ALA A 513 -31.15 -9.01 25.57
CA ALA A 513 -29.95 -8.25 25.94
C ALA A 513 -30.21 -6.74 25.90
N LYS A 514 -30.87 -6.23 24.85
CA LYS A 514 -31.28 -4.81 24.76
C LYS A 514 -32.21 -4.41 25.89
N ARG A 515 -33.18 -5.27 26.23
CA ARG A 515 -34.15 -5.01 27.31
C ARG A 515 -33.50 -4.95 28.70
N ARG A 516 -32.46 -5.75 28.92
CA ARG A 516 -31.75 -5.85 30.21
C ARG A 516 -30.56 -4.89 30.32
N HIS A 517 -30.26 -4.13 29.28
CA HIS A 517 -29.11 -3.26 29.27
C HIS A 517 -29.26 -2.15 30.32
N ASP A 518 -28.22 -1.98 31.13
CA ASP A 518 -28.10 -0.89 32.08
C ASP A 518 -26.91 -0.03 31.66
N GLU A 519 -27.23 1.10 31.04
CA GLU A 519 -26.27 2.04 30.49
C GLU A 519 -25.37 2.66 31.56
N GLN A 520 -25.90 2.93 32.77
CA GLN A 520 -25.12 3.51 33.86
C GLN A 520 -24.09 2.50 34.38
N ALA A 521 -24.50 1.24 34.57
CA ALA A 521 -23.60 0.18 34.95
C ALA A 521 -22.53 -0.06 33.87
N PHE A 522 -22.92 0.02 32.60
CA PHE A 522 -22.00 -0.09 31.47
C PHE A 522 -20.94 1.02 31.46
N LEU A 523 -21.35 2.30 31.49
CA LEU A 523 -20.44 3.43 31.48
C LEU A 523 -19.50 3.42 32.68
N LYS A 524 -20.02 3.07 33.87
CA LYS A 524 -19.21 2.91 35.08
C LYS A 524 -18.15 1.83 34.91
N HIS A 525 -18.51 0.65 34.41
CA HIS A 525 -17.58 -0.47 34.19
C HIS A 525 -16.44 -0.10 33.24
N MET A 526 -16.76 0.62 32.15
CA MET A 526 -15.79 1.08 31.16
C MET A 526 -14.86 2.17 31.72
N ALA A 527 -15.41 3.12 32.48
CA ALA A 527 -14.64 4.19 33.11
C ALA A 527 -13.69 3.67 34.20
N GLU A 528 -14.14 2.75 35.05
CA GLU A 528 -13.31 2.13 36.10
C GLU A 528 -12.10 1.37 35.54
N ARG A 529 -12.20 0.88 34.30
CA ARG A 529 -11.14 0.12 33.62
C ARG A 529 -10.37 0.93 32.60
N ASP A 530 -10.71 2.21 32.46
CA ASP A 530 -10.07 3.13 31.51
C ASP A 530 -10.11 2.55 30.08
N ILE A 531 -11.34 2.30 29.60
CA ILE A 531 -11.62 1.71 28.29
C ILE A 531 -12.38 2.72 27.42
N LEU A 532 -11.74 3.15 26.33
CA LEU A 532 -12.38 3.95 25.30
C LEU A 532 -13.32 3.07 24.46
N HIS A 533 -14.51 3.57 24.14
CA HIS A 533 -15.49 2.81 23.39
C HIS A 533 -16.29 3.65 22.40
N PHE A 534 -16.57 3.07 21.23
CA PHE A 534 -17.31 3.73 20.15
C PHE A 534 -18.21 2.73 19.42
N GLY A 535 -19.43 3.16 19.09
CA GLY A 535 -20.36 2.39 18.23
C GLY A 535 -20.93 1.10 18.84
N LEU A 536 -20.84 0.91 20.16
CA LEU A 536 -21.38 -0.26 20.84
C LEU A 536 -22.90 -0.18 20.98
N GLU A 537 -23.59 -1.19 20.47
CA GLU A 537 -25.03 -1.38 20.69
C GLU A 537 -25.29 -2.15 22.00
N PRO A 538 -26.44 -1.94 22.66
CA PRO A 538 -26.75 -2.58 23.95
C PRO A 538 -26.61 -4.11 23.97
N ASP A 539 -26.89 -4.80 22.86
CA ASP A 539 -26.75 -6.26 22.73
C ASP A 539 -25.34 -6.77 22.48
N GLU A 540 -24.37 -5.86 22.33
CA GLU A 540 -22.94 -6.17 22.18
C GLU A 540 -22.12 -5.73 23.41
N THR A 541 -22.79 -5.33 24.49
CA THR A 541 -22.16 -4.93 25.76
C THR A 541 -21.73 -6.14 26.60
N PHE A 542 -20.83 -5.97 27.59
CA PHE A 542 -20.42 -7.10 28.44
C PHE A 542 -21.58 -7.77 29.19
N GLN A 543 -22.68 -7.05 29.44
CA GLN A 543 -23.87 -7.57 30.11
C GLN A 543 -24.61 -8.62 29.26
N ALA A 544 -24.39 -8.63 27.95
CA ALA A 544 -25.00 -9.59 27.03
C ALA A 544 -24.26 -10.94 26.97
N TYR A 545 -23.02 -11.00 27.45
CA TYR A 545 -22.12 -12.15 27.32
C TYR A 545 -21.90 -12.87 28.64
N LYS A 546 -21.49 -14.15 28.56
CA LYS A 546 -21.03 -14.90 29.74
C LYS A 546 -19.75 -14.28 30.29
N ASP A 547 -19.50 -14.52 31.58
CA ASP A 547 -18.21 -14.19 32.15
C ASP A 547 -17.12 -15.03 31.47
N ILE A 548 -16.18 -14.35 30.82
CA ILE A 548 -15.08 -15.00 30.10
C ILE A 548 -14.20 -15.82 31.05
N GLU A 549 -14.08 -15.41 32.32
CA GLU A 549 -13.29 -16.12 33.32
C GLU A 549 -13.89 -17.50 33.61
N MET A 550 -15.22 -17.61 33.67
CA MET A 550 -15.92 -18.88 33.81
C MET A 550 -15.71 -19.79 32.58
N VAL A 551 -15.72 -19.22 31.38
CA VAL A 551 -15.52 -19.97 30.13
C VAL A 551 -14.10 -20.52 30.04
N ILE A 552 -13.10 -19.75 30.46
CA ILE A 552 -11.69 -20.17 30.46
C ILE A 552 -11.44 -21.23 31.54
N ALA A 553 -11.93 -21.02 32.75
CA ALA A 553 -11.78 -21.99 33.85
C ALA A 553 -12.38 -23.37 33.51
N ALA A 554 -13.40 -23.43 32.65
CA ALA A 554 -14.02 -24.69 32.23
C ALA A 554 -13.18 -25.51 31.24
N GLN A 555 -12.14 -24.94 30.63
CA GLN A 555 -11.37 -25.59 29.55
C GLN A 555 -9.85 -25.50 29.71
N GLU A 556 -9.34 -24.64 30.59
CA GLU A 556 -7.92 -24.54 30.89
C GLU A 556 -7.37 -25.86 31.44
N GLY A 557 -6.23 -26.30 30.91
CA GLY A 557 -5.59 -27.57 31.26
C GLY A 557 -6.26 -28.82 30.68
N ILE A 558 -7.41 -28.67 30.01
CA ILE A 558 -8.16 -29.78 29.38
C ILE A 558 -8.17 -29.64 27.86
N LEU A 559 -8.61 -28.49 27.35
CA LEU A 559 -8.70 -28.19 25.92
C LEU A 559 -7.59 -27.24 25.49
N VAL A 560 -7.20 -26.31 26.38
CA VAL A 560 -6.24 -25.25 26.07
C VAL A 560 -5.34 -24.91 27.26
N GLU A 561 -4.15 -24.40 26.97
CA GLU A 561 -3.24 -23.74 27.91
C GLU A 561 -3.28 -22.22 27.67
N ILE A 562 -3.31 -21.40 28.73
CA ILE A 562 -3.28 -19.94 28.59
C ILE A 562 -1.85 -19.47 28.30
N ILE A 563 -1.66 -18.77 27.18
CA ILE A 563 -0.40 -18.13 26.82
C ILE A 563 -0.38 -16.68 27.34
N ALA A 564 -1.48 -15.95 27.16
CA ALA A 564 -1.59 -14.56 27.59
C ALA A 564 -3.04 -14.15 27.86
N ARG A 565 -3.20 -13.24 28.82
CA ARG A 565 -4.46 -12.56 29.13
C ARG A 565 -4.36 -11.10 28.69
N MET A 566 -5.29 -10.67 27.84
CA MET A 566 -5.34 -9.34 27.25
C MET A 566 -6.49 -8.53 27.84
N THR A 567 -6.20 -7.31 28.29
CA THR A 567 -7.23 -6.40 28.82
C THR A 567 -7.55 -5.35 27.75
N PRO A 568 -8.83 -5.15 27.39
CA PRO A 568 -9.19 -4.16 26.39
C PRO A 568 -8.91 -2.74 26.88
N LYS A 569 -8.39 -1.89 25.99
CA LYS A 569 -8.20 -0.44 26.22
C LYS A 569 -8.98 0.44 25.27
N VAL A 570 -9.28 -0.09 24.08
CA VAL A 570 -10.16 0.54 23.09
C VAL A 570 -11.07 -0.53 22.52
N VAL A 571 -12.36 -0.24 22.44
CA VAL A 571 -13.37 -1.09 21.79
C VAL A 571 -14.06 -0.28 20.70
N LEU A 572 -13.92 -0.75 19.46
CA LEU A 572 -14.53 -0.13 18.29
C LEU A 572 -15.48 -1.15 17.66
N MET A 573 -16.74 -0.77 17.52
CA MET A 573 -17.69 -1.47 16.68
C MET A 573 -18.05 -0.59 15.50
N GLY A 574 -18.13 -1.19 14.30
CA GLY A 574 -18.65 -0.49 13.14
C GLY A 574 -20.07 -0.03 13.45
N GLY A 575 -20.27 1.29 13.57
CA GLY A 575 -21.59 1.89 13.70
C GLY A 575 -22.47 1.50 12.51
N LYS A 576 -23.78 1.76 12.61
CA LYS A 576 -24.78 1.42 11.57
C LYS A 576 -24.29 1.83 10.17
N SER A 577 -23.71 0.87 9.46
CA SER A 577 -23.81 0.79 8.02
C SER A 577 -25.20 0.23 7.76
N ASP A 578 -25.99 0.97 6.99
CA ASP A 578 -27.13 0.41 6.28
C ASP A 578 -26.77 -1.00 5.78
N ASP A 579 -27.70 -1.93 5.99
CA ASP A 579 -27.61 -3.28 5.45
C ASP A 579 -27.23 -3.17 3.98
N GLY A 580 -26.05 -3.71 3.63
CA GLY A 580 -25.36 -3.37 2.40
C GLY A 580 -26.22 -3.40 1.16
N ASP A 581 -26.42 -2.20 0.61
CA ASP A 581 -26.59 -1.85 -0.80
C ASP A 581 -25.52 -0.82 -1.17
#